data_AF-A0A140NQ48-F1
#
_entry.id   AF-A0A140NQ48-F1
#
_cell.length_a   1.000
_cell.length_b   1.000
_cell.length_c   1.000
_cell.angle_alpha   90.00
_cell.angle_beta   90.00
_cell.angle_gamma   90.00
#
_symmetry.space_group_name_H-M   'P 1'
#
loop_
_entity.id
_entity.type
_entity.pdbx_description
1 polymer ?
#
loop_
_entity_poly.entity_id
_entity_poly.type
_entity_poly.pdbx_seq_one_letter_code
_entity_poly.pdbx_strand_id
1 'polypeptide(L)'
;MVLLPMKNVCFFDLPFVRHDKHAEPETNYRRILAGDKVFWMYAKQFEDISVAEKLTEGERVYIGAHPLADGTFWLHWLVAPDHGTLQPVTKGTDKARNALKTLIGTLLMGAFGYVFLIYHLVLSYFCSC
;
A
#
# COMPACT_ATOMS: atom_id res chain seq x y z
N MET A 1 22.39 17.85 7.49
CA MET A 1 21.36 17.04 6.79
C MET A 1 22.11 16.21 5.75
N VAL A 2 22.54 15.00 6.14
CA VAL A 2 23.39 14.15 5.30
C VAL A 2 22.47 13.35 4.38
N LEU A 3 22.52 13.64 3.08
CA LEU A 3 21.94 12.80 2.05
C LEU A 3 22.87 11.59 1.87
N LEU A 4 22.58 10.47 2.53
CA LEU A 4 23.31 9.23 2.26
C LEU A 4 22.84 8.62 0.93
N PRO A 5 23.78 8.18 0.06
CA PRO A 5 23.46 7.55 -1.21
C PRO A 5 22.82 6.18 -0.97
N MET A 6 21.53 6.08 -1.27
CA MET A 6 20.70 4.90 -0.96
C MET A 6 20.76 3.86 -2.09
N LYS A 7 21.40 2.71 -1.84
CA LYS A 7 21.29 1.54 -2.74
C LYS A 7 21.50 0.16 -2.12
N ASN A 8 21.42 0.00 -0.80
CA ASN A 8 21.59 -1.32 -0.18
C ASN A 8 20.28 -1.75 0.47
N VAL A 9 19.55 -2.65 -0.19
CA VAL A 9 18.47 -3.43 0.42
C VAL A 9 19.08 -4.78 0.79
N CYS A 10 18.90 -5.17 2.04
CA CYS A 10 19.33 -6.46 2.57
C CYS A 10 18.14 -7.43 2.58
N PHE A 11 18.43 -8.70 2.31
CA PHE A 11 17.45 -9.78 2.37
C PHE A 11 17.83 -10.74 3.48
N PHE A 12 16.85 -11.14 4.28
CA PHE A 12 17.03 -12.00 5.44
C PHE A 12 16.05 -13.17 5.40
N ASP A 13 16.52 -14.34 5.83
CA ASP A 13 15.74 -15.52 6.18
C ASP A 13 15.99 -15.78 7.67
N LEU A 14 15.03 -15.41 8.51
CA LEU A 14 15.17 -15.42 9.96
C LEU A 14 13.90 -15.98 10.61
N PRO A 15 14.01 -16.65 11.77
CA PRO A 15 12.85 -17.02 12.55
C PRO A 15 12.21 -15.77 13.17
N PHE A 16 10.90 -15.62 13.02
CA PHE A 16 10.14 -14.58 13.70
C PHE A 16 10.20 -14.80 15.21
N VAL A 17 10.43 -13.72 15.95
CA VAL A 17 10.51 -13.76 17.41
C VAL A 17 9.27 -13.09 18.00
N ARG A 18 9.08 -11.80 17.71
CA ARG A 18 7.91 -11.06 18.20
C ARG A 18 7.65 -9.80 17.39
N HIS A 19 6.45 -9.26 17.57
CA HIS A 19 6.03 -7.99 17.01
C HIS A 19 5.55 -7.05 18.12
N ASP A 20 6.25 -5.94 18.28
CA ASP A 20 5.93 -4.88 19.25
C ASP A 20 5.07 -3.81 18.55
N LYS A 21 3.82 -3.66 19.00
CA LYS A 21 2.85 -2.70 18.44
C LYS A 21 3.10 -1.24 18.85
N HIS A 22 3.82 -1.04 19.95
CA HIS A 22 4.21 0.27 20.45
C HIS A 22 5.70 0.23 20.77
N ALA A 23 6.51 0.75 19.87
CA ALA A 23 7.94 0.91 20.11
C ALA A 23 8.26 2.41 20.17
N GLU A 24 8.69 2.89 21.35
CA GLU A 24 9.20 4.26 21.53
C GLU A 24 10.38 4.49 20.56
N PRO A 25 10.54 5.69 19.95
CA PRO A 25 10.17 7.02 20.47
C PRO A 25 8.90 7.66 19.88
N GLU A 26 8.22 7.05 18.91
CA GLU A 26 6.97 7.57 18.36
C GLU A 26 5.88 6.51 18.41
N THR A 27 4.69 6.88 18.89
CA THR A 27 3.48 6.04 19.08
C THR A 27 2.99 5.32 17.82
N ASN A 28 3.64 5.59 16.70
CA ASN A 28 3.26 5.31 15.34
C ASN A 28 4.16 4.24 14.70
N TYR A 29 5.32 3.96 15.28
CA TYR A 29 6.24 2.94 14.81
C TYR A 29 5.93 1.58 15.42
N ARG A 30 6.05 0.56 14.56
CA ARG A 30 6.00 -0.84 14.96
C ARG A 30 7.37 -1.46 14.76
N ARG A 31 7.67 -2.47 15.58
CA ARG A 31 8.96 -3.15 15.56
C ARG A 31 8.76 -4.66 15.47
N ILE A 32 9.45 -5.30 14.53
CA ILE A 32 9.53 -6.75 14.42
C ILE A 32 10.92 -7.19 14.86
N LEU A 33 10.98 -8.21 15.70
CA LEU A 33 12.20 -8.92 16.03
C LEU A 33 12.18 -10.25 15.27
N ALA A 34 13.24 -10.51 14.52
CA ALA A 34 13.46 -11.79 13.85
C ALA A 34 14.93 -12.18 14.02
N GLY A 35 15.16 -13.42 14.49
CA GLY A 35 16.47 -13.87 14.93
C GLY A 35 17.10 -12.91 15.95
N ASP A 36 18.27 -12.40 15.62
CA ASP A 36 19.05 -11.42 16.40
C ASP A 36 18.85 -9.97 15.93
N LYS A 37 17.89 -9.72 15.03
CA LYS A 37 17.75 -8.42 14.34
C LYS A 37 16.44 -7.71 14.66
N VAL A 38 16.50 -6.40 14.53
CA VAL A 38 15.41 -5.48 14.81
C VAL A 38 15.01 -4.75 13.54
N PHE A 39 13.72 -4.86 13.19
CA PHE A 39 13.13 -4.26 12.00
C PHE A 39 12.06 -3.24 12.41
N TRP A 40 12.23 -2.00 11.97
CA TRP A 40 11.30 -0.91 12.17
C TRP A 40 10.37 -0.74 10.98
N MET A 41 9.12 -0.38 11.24
CA MET A 41 8.16 -0.12 10.18
C MET A 41 7.15 0.94 10.58
N TYR A 42 6.56 1.59 9.58
CA TYR A 42 5.37 2.42 9.78
C TYR A 42 4.11 1.67 9.33
N ALA A 43 3.18 1.42 10.25
CA ALA A 43 2.01 0.57 10.00
C ALA A 43 1.21 1.01 8.76
N LYS A 44 0.98 2.32 8.60
CA LYS A 44 0.18 2.87 7.48
C LYS A 44 0.84 2.72 6.10
N GLN A 45 2.10 2.28 6.03
CA GLN A 45 2.76 2.03 4.76
C GLN A 45 2.36 0.68 4.15
N PHE A 46 1.75 -0.23 4.92
CA PHE A 46 1.45 -1.59 4.47
C PHE A 46 -0.05 -1.81 4.23
N GLU A 47 -0.39 -2.67 3.27
CA GLU A 47 -1.78 -2.97 2.91
C GLU A 47 -2.48 -3.80 3.99
N ASP A 48 -1.85 -4.87 4.47
CA ASP A 48 -2.40 -5.73 5.53
C ASP A 48 -1.38 -5.94 6.66
N ILE A 49 -1.49 -5.11 7.70
CA ILE A 49 -0.66 -5.24 8.90
C ILE A 49 -1.04 -6.48 9.71
N SER A 50 -2.24 -7.03 9.52
CA SER A 50 -2.73 -8.19 10.26
C SER A 50 -1.85 -9.42 10.02
N VAL A 51 -1.12 -9.47 8.89
CA VAL A 51 -0.10 -10.48 8.60
C VAL A 51 0.92 -10.53 9.73
N ALA A 52 1.50 -9.39 10.11
CA ALA A 52 2.47 -9.31 11.21
C ALA A 52 1.88 -9.60 12.61
N GLU A 53 0.56 -9.55 12.75
CA GLU A 53 -0.12 -9.87 14.02
C GLU A 53 -0.47 -11.36 14.13
N LYS A 54 -0.49 -12.08 13.00
CA LYS A 54 -0.78 -13.52 12.93
C LYS A 54 0.47 -14.39 12.99
N LEU A 55 1.66 -13.81 12.77
CA LEU A 55 2.92 -14.52 12.81
C LEU A 55 3.13 -15.20 14.16
N THR A 56 3.61 -16.44 14.10
CA THR A 56 3.91 -17.23 15.29
C THR A 56 5.42 -17.26 15.55
N GLU A 57 5.80 -17.25 16.83
CA GLU A 57 7.20 -17.32 17.23
C GLU A 57 7.85 -18.61 16.69
N GLY A 58 9.04 -18.48 16.11
CA GLY A 58 9.79 -19.56 15.47
C GLY A 58 9.49 -19.75 13.98
N GLU A 59 8.46 -19.10 13.43
CA GLU A 59 8.11 -19.19 12.02
C GLU A 59 9.17 -18.56 11.12
N ARG A 60 9.47 -19.19 9.97
CA ARG A 60 10.43 -18.64 9.01
C ARG A 60 9.82 -17.49 8.24
N VAL A 61 10.45 -16.32 8.33
CA VAL A 61 10.04 -15.11 7.59
C VAL A 61 11.16 -14.64 6.67
N TYR A 62 10.77 -14.23 5.46
CA TYR A 62 11.67 -13.63 4.48
C TYR A 62 11.47 -12.13 4.50
N ILE A 63 12.55 -11.39 4.77
CA ILE A 63 12.47 -9.95 5.03
C ILE A 63 13.36 -9.20 4.05
N GLY A 64 12.78 -8.23 3.36
CA GLY A 64 13.52 -7.20 2.63
C GLY A 64 13.56 -5.92 3.45
N ALA A 65 14.75 -5.46 3.82
CA ALA A 65 14.91 -4.30 4.68
C ALA A 65 16.16 -3.48 4.35
N HIS A 66 16.13 -2.20 4.71
CA HIS A 66 17.26 -1.28 4.54
C HIS A 66 18.01 -1.11 5.86
N PRO A 67 19.34 -1.28 5.91
CA PRO A 67 20.10 -1.05 7.13
C PRO A 67 20.09 0.43 7.53
N LEU A 68 19.90 0.70 8.80
CA LEU A 68 19.99 2.02 9.42
C LEU A 68 21.37 2.21 10.05
N ALA A 69 21.74 3.46 10.34
CA ALA A 69 23.06 3.81 10.88
C ALA A 69 23.31 3.25 12.29
N ASP A 70 22.26 2.90 13.03
CA ASP A 70 22.30 2.32 14.37
C ASP A 70 22.45 0.78 14.37
N GLY A 71 22.52 0.16 13.19
CA GLY A 71 22.59 -1.30 13.04
C GLY A 71 21.22 -1.99 13.07
N THR A 72 20.13 -1.24 13.20
CA THR A 72 18.77 -1.74 13.00
C THR A 72 18.38 -1.66 11.52
N PHE A 73 17.18 -2.10 11.17
CA PHE A 73 16.74 -2.18 9.79
C PHE A 73 15.37 -1.53 9.60
N TRP A 74 15.15 -0.87 8.47
CA TRP A 74 13.85 -0.39 8.03
C TRP A 74 13.17 -1.42 7.12
N LEU A 75 11.98 -1.88 7.49
CA LEU A 75 11.25 -2.91 6.78
C LEU A 75 10.63 -2.36 5.48
N HIS A 76 10.88 -3.05 4.37
CA HIS A 76 10.21 -2.76 3.09
C HIS A 76 9.13 -3.79 2.76
N TRP A 77 9.40 -5.07 3.00
CA TRP A 77 8.44 -6.14 2.80
C TRP A 77 8.81 -7.34 3.66
N LEU A 78 7.80 -8.14 4.02
CA LEU A 78 7.96 -9.40 4.75
C LEU A 78 7.05 -10.44 4.11
N VAL A 79 7.59 -11.63 3.83
CA VAL A 79 6.83 -12.80 3.36
C VAL A 79 6.87 -13.85 4.45
N ALA A 80 5.69 -14.28 4.86
CA ALA A 80 5.46 -15.43 5.72
C ALA A 80 4.74 -16.50 4.90
N PRO A 81 5.30 -17.71 4.72
CA PRO A 81 4.70 -18.76 3.90
C PRO A 81 3.25 -19.09 4.29
N ASP A 82 2.97 -19.07 5.59
CA ASP A 82 1.70 -19.55 6.15
C ASP A 82 0.68 -18.41 6.38
N HIS A 83 1.15 -17.15 6.47
CA HIS A 83 0.32 -15.99 6.81
C HIS A 83 0.24 -14.90 5.73
N GLY A 84 0.97 -15.06 4.62
CA GLY A 84 0.90 -14.16 3.48
C GLY A 84 2.03 -13.13 3.43
N THR A 85 1.80 -12.00 2.78
CA THR A 85 2.84 -11.00 2.53
C THR A 85 2.47 -9.63 3.05
N LEU A 86 3.38 -9.05 3.83
CA LEU A 86 3.35 -7.66 4.24
C LEU A 86 4.01 -6.81 3.15
N GLN A 87 3.20 -6.23 2.27
CA GLN A 87 3.64 -5.41 1.13
C GLN A 87 3.27 -3.94 1.35
N PRO A 88 4.08 -2.99 0.85
CA PRO A 88 3.75 -1.59 0.95
C PRO A 88 2.56 -1.23 0.05
N VAL A 89 1.71 -0.30 0.50
CA VAL A 89 0.58 0.23 -0.27
C VAL A 89 1.09 0.82 -1.57
N THR A 90 0.67 0.23 -2.68
CA THR A 90 1.03 0.72 -4.02
C THR A 90 0.19 1.93 -4.40
N LYS A 91 0.59 3.14 -3.99
CA LYS A 91 -0.10 4.41 -4.32
C LYS A 91 -0.37 4.64 -5.82
N GLY A 92 0.32 3.94 -6.71
CA GLY A 92 0.16 4.07 -8.17
C GLY A 92 -1.17 3.52 -8.70
N THR A 93 -1.73 2.49 -8.09
CA THR A 93 -2.94 1.81 -8.57
C THR A 93 -4.20 2.65 -8.34
N ASP A 94 -4.24 3.41 -7.24
CA ASP A 94 -5.36 4.29 -6.90
C ASP A 94 -5.53 5.46 -7.87
N LYS A 95 -4.43 6.06 -8.32
CA LYS A 95 -4.49 7.19 -9.25
C LYS A 95 -5.03 6.75 -10.62
N ALA A 96 -4.57 5.60 -11.12
CA ALA A 96 -5.07 5.03 -12.38
C ALA A 96 -6.55 4.64 -12.28
N ARG A 97 -6.95 3.99 -11.18
CA ARG A 97 -8.35 3.62 -10.91
C ARG A 97 -9.27 4.83 -10.82
N ASN A 98 -8.84 5.90 -10.15
CA ASN A 98 -9.62 7.13 -10.03
C ASN A 98 -9.70 7.88 -11.37
N ALA A 99 -8.61 7.94 -12.14
CA ALA A 99 -8.63 8.51 -13.49
C ALA A 99 -9.59 7.76 -14.43
N LEU A 100 -9.61 6.42 -14.37
CA LEU A 100 -10.54 5.60 -15.14
C LEU A 100 -12.00 5.87 -14.74
N LYS A 101 -12.29 5.98 -13.43
CA LYS A 101 -13.63 6.33 -12.94
C LYS A 101 -14.09 7.71 -13.44
N THR A 102 -13.19 8.70 -13.42
CA THR A 102 -13.49 10.03 -13.95
C THR A 102 -13.82 9.97 -15.45
N LEU A 103 -13.00 9.27 -16.24
CA LEU A 103 -13.23 9.11 -17.69
C LEU A 103 -14.59 8.50 -18.00
N ILE A 104 -14.95 7.40 -17.33
CA ILE A 104 -16.25 6.74 -17.49
C ILE A 104 -17.40 7.69 -17.13
N GLY A 105 -17.27 8.43 -16.03
CA GLY A 105 -18.27 9.41 -15.61
C GLY A 105 -18.52 10.50 -16.65
N THR A 106 -17.46 11.05 -17.24
CA THR A 106 -17.57 12.05 -18.32
C THR A 106 -18.24 11.49 -19.57
N LEU A 107 -17.95 10.25 -19.94
CA LEU A 107 -18.50 9.63 -21.16
C LEU A 107 -20.01 9.38 -21.02
N LEU A 108 -20.45 8.92 -19.85
CA LEU A 108 -21.87 8.71 -19.55
C LEU A 108 -22.65 10.03 -19.54
N MET A 109 -22.10 11.09 -18.93
CA MET A 109 -22.71 12.43 -18.95
C MET A 109 -22.82 12.99 -20.37
N GLY A 110 -21.78 12.82 -21.20
CA GLY A 110 -21.80 13.26 -22.60
C GLY A 110 -22.86 12.53 -23.43
N ALA A 111 -22.96 11.20 -23.29
CA ALA A 111 -23.97 10.40 -23.97
C ALA A 111 -25.39 10.79 -23.54
N PHE A 112 -25.61 11.01 -22.24
CA PHE A 112 -26.92 11.42 -21.71
C PHE A 112 -27.33 12.81 -22.20
N GLY A 113 -26.40 13.77 -22.19
CA GLY A 113 -26.63 15.11 -22.73
C GLY A 113 -26.94 15.09 -24.22
N TYR A 114 -26.24 14.26 -25.01
CA TYR A 114 -26.47 14.13 -26.44
C TYR A 114 -27.86 13.55 -26.76
N VAL A 115 -28.27 12.50 -26.07
CA VAL A 115 -29.62 11.91 -26.22
C VAL A 115 -30.71 12.90 -25.83
N PHE A 116 -30.52 13.65 -24.73
CA PHE A 116 -31.45 14.69 -24.30
C PHE A 116 -31.60 15.81 -25.35
N LEU A 117 -30.50 16.25 -25.94
CA LEU A 117 -30.48 17.29 -26.97
C LEU A 117 -31.22 16.84 -28.24
N ILE A 118 -30.97 15.61 -28.70
CA ILE A 118 -31.70 15.02 -29.83
C ILE A 118 -33.19 14.94 -29.53
N TYR A 119 -33.56 14.44 -28.34
CA TYR A 119 -34.95 14.30 -27.94
C TYR A 119 -35.68 15.65 -27.95
N HIS A 120 -35.03 16.69 -27.42
CA HIS A 120 -35.59 18.03 -27.39
C HIS A 120 -35.71 18.66 -28.79
N LEU A 121 -34.71 18.47 -29.66
CA LEU A 121 -34.76 18.92 -31.05
C LEU A 121 -35.89 18.24 -31.84
N VAL A 122 -36.07 16.92 -31.69
CA VAL A 122 -37.15 16.18 -32.34
C VAL A 122 -38.52 16.64 -31.83
N LEU A 123 -38.67 16.84 -30.52
CA LEU A 123 -39.91 17.33 -29.92
C LEU A 123 -40.26 18.74 -30.43
N SER A 124 -39.28 19.65 -30.49
CA SER A 124 -39.48 21.00 -31.04
C SER A 124 -39.82 21.01 -32.52
N TYR A 125 -39.24 20.10 -33.30
CA TYR A 125 -39.56 19.95 -34.73
C TYR A 125 -40.99 19.45 -34.94
N PHE A 126 -41.44 18.46 -34.17
CA PHE A 126 -42.82 17.95 -34.25
C PHE A 126 -43.87 18.92 -33.73
N CYS A 127 -43.53 19.80 -32.79
CA CYS A 127 -44.47 20.79 -32.25
C CYS A 127 -44.60 22.05 -33.12
N SER A 128 -43.72 22.22 -34.12
CA SER A 128 -43.72 23.36 -35.06
C SER A 128 -44.42 23.04 -36.40
N CYS A 129 -44.87 21.79 -36.60
CA CYS A 129 -45.70 21.34 -37.72
C CYS A 129 -47.16 21.21 -37.29
#